data_AF-A0A0G1MFW4-F1
#
_entry.id   AF-A0A0G1MFW4-F1
#
_cell.length_a   1.000
_cell.length_b   1.000
_cell.length_c   1.000
_cell.angle_alpha   90.00
_cell.angle_beta   90.00
_cell.angle_gamma   90.00
#
_symmetry.space_group_name_H-M   'P 1'
#
loop_
_entity.id
_entity.type
_entity.pdbx_description
1 polymer ?
#
loop_
_entity_poly.entity_id
_entity_poly.type
_entity_poly.pdbx_seq_one_letter_code
_entity_poly.pdbx_strand_id
1 'polypeptide(L)'
;MKDIKEFGEYTNWPQRQSFKEERDMVRMAVENDKENTIRRYLKPLVRHWAKDCKIKQSHIKLTDDEFLEAGFMHLEFGLKKYYEKLEKGKVGFKFSTYFEWFIRQGFIDYFRQKHIE
;
A
#
# COMPACT_ATOMS: atom_id res chain seq x y z
N MET A 1 -22.87 -15.68 5.07
CA MET A 1 -21.47 -15.96 4.72
C MET A 1 -21.29 -15.83 3.22
N LYS A 2 -21.10 -14.60 2.72
CA LYS A 2 -20.83 -14.34 1.30
C LYS A 2 -19.53 -13.52 1.12
N ASP A 3 -18.67 -13.47 2.12
CA ASP A 3 -17.63 -12.43 2.19
C ASP A 3 -16.20 -12.91 1.88
N ILE A 4 -15.98 -14.19 1.59
CA ILE A 4 -14.61 -14.71 1.35
C ILE A 4 -14.27 -14.80 -0.15
N LYS A 5 -15.26 -14.89 -1.04
CA LYS A 5 -15.01 -14.98 -2.49
C LYS A 5 -14.69 -13.62 -3.14
N GLU A 6 -15.23 -12.52 -2.62
CA GLU A 6 -15.00 -11.17 -3.20
C GLU A 6 -13.59 -10.63 -2.91
N PHE A 7 -12.95 -11.04 -1.80
CA PHE A 7 -11.53 -10.70 -1.58
C PHE A 7 -10.59 -11.35 -2.61
N GLY A 8 -10.98 -12.47 -3.22
CA GLY A 8 -10.17 -13.15 -4.24
C GLY A 8 -9.98 -12.31 -5.50
N GLU A 9 -10.95 -11.47 -5.86
CA GLU A 9 -10.92 -10.68 -7.11
C GLU A 9 -10.07 -9.41 -6.98
N TYR A 10 -9.95 -8.83 -5.77
CA TYR A 10 -9.06 -7.69 -5.51
C TYR A 10 -7.57 -8.08 -5.35
N THR A 11 -7.27 -9.38 -5.18
CA THR A 11 -5.90 -9.90 -5.24
C THR A 11 -5.37 -10.06 -6.68
N ASN A 12 -6.18 -9.73 -7.69
CA ASN A 12 -5.83 -9.70 -9.11
C ASN A 12 -5.47 -8.28 -9.60
N TRP A 13 -4.91 -7.44 -8.73
CA TRP A 13 -4.12 -6.28 -9.16
C TRP A 13 -3.09 -6.75 -10.20
N PRO A 14 -2.92 -6.07 -11.36
CA PRO A 14 -2.21 -6.64 -12.51
C PRO A 14 -0.84 -7.17 -12.09
N GLN A 15 -0.75 -8.50 -11.99
CA GLN A 15 0.50 -9.21 -11.86
C GLN A 15 1.29 -8.95 -13.14
N ARG A 16 2.19 -7.98 -13.11
CA ARG A 16 3.15 -7.78 -14.19
C ARG A 16 4.60 -7.79 -13.71
N GLN A 17 4.86 -8.42 -12.57
CA GLN A 17 6.20 -8.77 -12.13
C GLN A 17 6.18 -10.13 -11.42
N SER A 18 7.03 -11.04 -11.87
CA SER A 18 7.39 -12.26 -11.15
C SER A 18 7.89 -11.91 -9.75
N PHE A 19 7.78 -12.85 -8.79
CA PHE A 19 8.29 -12.67 -7.43
C PHE A 19 9.76 -12.20 -7.39
N LYS A 20 10.55 -12.60 -8.40
CA LYS A 20 11.94 -12.16 -8.59
C LYS A 20 12.03 -10.66 -8.93
N GLU A 21 11.22 -10.18 -9.87
CA GLU A 21 11.19 -8.77 -10.27
C GLU A 21 10.66 -7.89 -9.13
N GLU A 22 9.67 -8.36 -8.38
CA GLU A 22 9.15 -7.69 -7.19
C GLU A 22 10.22 -7.54 -6.11
N ARG A 23 10.98 -8.61 -5.84
CA ARG A 23 12.12 -8.58 -4.92
C ARG A 23 13.21 -7.61 -5.38
N ASP A 24 13.58 -7.65 -6.66
CA ASP A 24 14.62 -6.77 -7.22
C ASP A 24 14.19 -5.30 -7.19
N MET A 25 12.91 -5.01 -7.45
CA MET A 25 12.33 -3.67 -7.34
C MET A 25 12.37 -3.15 -5.89
N VAL A 26 11.98 -3.96 -4.91
CA VAL A 26 12.03 -3.56 -3.49
C VAL A 26 13.46 -3.37 -3.01
N ARG A 27 14.37 -4.28 -3.35
CA ARG A 27 15.79 -4.13 -3.03
C ARG A 27 16.33 -2.81 -3.57
N MET A 28 16.09 -2.52 -4.85
CA MET A 28 16.52 -1.26 -5.46
C MET A 28 15.91 -0.02 -4.79
N ALA A 29 14.66 -0.09 -4.35
CA ALA A 29 14.00 1.02 -3.65
C ALA A 29 14.61 1.29 -2.28
N VAL A 30 14.95 0.24 -1.52
CA VAL A 30 15.59 0.34 -0.21
C VAL A 30 17.06 0.78 -0.32
N GLU A 31 17.79 0.29 -1.32
CA GLU A 31 19.24 0.54 -1.47
C GLU A 31 19.57 1.85 -2.19
N ASN A 32 18.71 2.32 -3.11
CA ASN A 32 19.01 3.47 -3.98
C ASN A 32 18.05 4.65 -3.81
N ASP A 33 17.26 4.67 -2.73
CA ASP A 33 16.26 5.70 -2.43
C ASP A 33 15.31 6.01 -3.61
N LYS A 34 15.03 5.00 -4.45
CA LYS A 34 14.16 5.11 -5.63
C LYS A 34 12.67 5.10 -5.24
N GLU A 35 12.32 5.82 -4.17
CA GLU A 35 10.98 5.90 -3.59
C GLU A 35 9.91 6.22 -4.65
N ASN A 36 10.25 7.08 -5.62
CA ASN A 36 9.38 7.46 -6.74
C ASN A 36 8.90 6.28 -7.60
N THR A 37 9.70 5.22 -7.76
CA THR A 37 9.29 4.05 -8.57
C THR A 37 8.21 3.24 -7.85
N ILE A 38 8.41 2.98 -6.55
CA ILE A 38 7.43 2.26 -5.74
C ILE A 38 6.16 3.10 -5.56
N ARG A 39 6.30 4.41 -5.30
CA ARG A 39 5.14 5.32 -5.21
C ARG A 39 4.33 5.26 -6.50
N ARG A 40 4.97 5.29 -7.67
CA ARG A 40 4.27 5.14 -8.96
C ARG A 40 3.56 3.79 -9.09
N TYR A 41 4.19 2.70 -8.65
CA TYR A 41 3.63 1.35 -8.69
C TYR A 41 2.41 1.19 -7.77
N LEU A 42 2.49 1.72 -6.54
CA LEU A 42 1.45 1.63 -5.51
C LEU A 42 0.36 2.72 -5.64
N LYS A 43 0.62 3.80 -6.38
CA LYS A 43 -0.33 4.92 -6.55
C LYS A 43 -1.74 4.50 -6.90
N PRO A 44 -1.99 3.57 -7.85
CA PRO A 44 -3.36 3.19 -8.14
C PRO A 44 -4.00 2.35 -7.02
N LEU A 45 -3.22 1.60 -6.22
CA LEU A 45 -3.74 0.90 -5.03
C LEU A 45 -4.13 1.89 -3.93
N VAL A 46 -3.31 2.92 -3.68
CA VAL A 46 -3.67 4.01 -2.75
C VAL A 46 -4.94 4.73 -3.23
N ARG A 47 -5.05 5.04 -4.52
CA ARG A 47 -6.27 5.67 -5.09
C ARG A 47 -7.51 4.80 -4.93
N HIS A 48 -7.37 3.48 -5.06
CA HIS A 48 -8.48 2.56 -4.83
C HIS A 48 -8.98 2.67 -3.39
N TRP A 49 -8.09 2.55 -2.41
CA TRP A 49 -8.45 2.68 -1.00
C TRP A 49 -8.92 4.08 -0.61
N ALA A 50 -8.38 5.13 -1.23
CA ALA A 50 -8.85 6.49 -1.02
C ALA A 50 -10.32 6.64 -1.48
N LYS A 51 -10.69 6.06 -2.63
CA LYS A 51 -12.09 6.06 -3.08
C LYS A 51 -12.99 5.29 -2.11
N ASP A 52 -12.59 4.11 -1.66
CA ASP A 52 -13.34 3.34 -0.67
C ASP A 52 -13.51 4.13 0.64
N CYS A 53 -12.46 4.81 1.09
CA CYS A 53 -12.49 5.67 2.26
C CYS A 53 -13.47 6.83 2.10
N LYS A 54 -13.44 7.55 0.96
CA LYS A 54 -14.37 8.65 0.66
C LYS A 54 -15.83 8.21 0.63
N ILE A 55 -16.11 6.96 0.20
CA ILE A 55 -17.46 6.40 0.19
C ILE A 55 -17.92 6.08 1.62
N LYS A 56 -17.05 5.45 2.42
CA LYS A 56 -17.39 5.00 3.79
C LYS A 56 -17.35 6.12 4.83
N GLN A 57 -16.54 7.14 4.60
CA GLN A 57 -16.27 8.25 5.52
C GLN A 57 -16.39 9.58 4.75
N SER A 58 -17.58 9.86 4.23
CA SER A 58 -17.85 11.03 3.38
C SER A 58 -17.63 12.37 4.07
N HIS A 59 -17.51 12.38 5.39
CA HIS A 59 -17.21 13.57 6.19
C HIS A 59 -15.73 13.96 6.13
N ILE A 60 -14.82 13.04 5.74
CA ILE A 60 -13.40 13.32 5.56
C ILE A 60 -13.20 14.16 4.29
N LYS A 61 -12.84 15.43 4.47
CA LYS A 61 -12.61 16.40 3.40
C LYS A 61 -11.13 16.59 3.12
N LEU A 62 -10.50 15.53 2.61
CA LEU A 62 -9.12 15.60 2.11
C LEU A 62 -9.10 15.69 0.57
N THR A 63 -8.12 16.42 0.07
CA THR A 63 -7.77 16.45 -1.35
C THR A 63 -7.20 15.10 -1.81
N ASP A 64 -7.16 14.87 -3.12
CA ASP A 64 -6.55 13.65 -3.67
C ASP A 64 -5.07 13.52 -3.31
N ASP A 65 -4.36 14.64 -3.18
CA ASP A 65 -2.95 14.64 -2.81
C ASP A 65 -2.76 14.32 -1.32
N GLU A 66 -3.59 14.85 -0.43
CA GLU A 66 -3.56 14.47 0.99
C GLU A 66 -3.91 12.99 1.20
N PHE A 67 -4.86 12.45 0.44
CA PHE A 67 -5.11 11.00 0.43
C PHE A 67 -3.91 10.20 -0.08
N LEU A 68 -3.19 10.70 -1.09
CA LEU A 68 -1.98 10.04 -1.57
C LEU A 68 -0.87 10.07 -0.50
N GLU A 69 -0.67 11.21 0.16
CA GLU A 69 0.29 11.35 1.26
C GLU A 69 -0.06 10.41 2.42
N ALA A 70 -1.32 10.41 2.84
CA ALA A 70 -1.80 9.53 3.91
C ALA A 70 -1.55 8.06 3.58
N GLY A 71 -1.80 7.63 2.34
CA GLY A 71 -1.57 6.24 1.92
C GLY A 71 -0.10 5.86 1.82
N PHE A 72 0.80 6.83 1.67
CA PHE A 72 2.25 6.62 1.64
C PHE A 72 2.94 6.91 2.96
N MET A 73 2.21 7.33 4.00
CA MET A 73 2.73 7.68 5.31
C MET A 73 3.71 6.65 5.89
N HIS A 74 3.42 5.35 5.70
CA HIS A 74 4.24 4.25 6.19
C HIS A 74 5.00 3.50 5.10
N LEU A 75 5.17 4.09 3.91
CA LEU A 75 5.76 3.42 2.75
C LEU A 75 7.20 2.96 3.03
N GLU A 76 8.05 3.87 3.52
CA GLU A 76 9.47 3.59 3.78
C GLU A 76 9.63 2.47 4.81
N PHE A 77 8.89 2.57 5.92
CA PHE A 77 8.89 1.55 6.97
C PHE A 77 8.37 0.20 6.45
N GLY A 78 7.29 0.22 5.67
CA GLY A 78 6.74 -0.97 5.00
C GLY A 78 7.77 -1.64 4.09
N LEU A 79 8.51 -0.86 3.30
CA LEU A 79 9.55 -1.35 2.39
C LEU A 79 10.71 -2.01 3.15
N LYS A 80 11.21 -1.36 4.20
CA LYS A 80 12.26 -1.93 5.07
C LYS A 80 11.80 -3.28 5.64
N LYS A 81 10.58 -3.35 6.17
CA LYS A 81 10.04 -4.60 6.74
C LYS A 81 9.75 -5.68 5.70
N TYR A 82 9.31 -5.31 4.51
CA TYR A 82 9.13 -6.28 3.43
C TYR A 82 10.47 -6.86 2.98
N TYR A 83 11.49 -6.01 2.82
CA TYR A 83 12.84 -6.43 2.46
C TYR A 83 13.45 -7.39 3.49
N GLU A 84 13.36 -7.09 4.80
CA GLU A 84 13.79 -8.00 5.87
C GLU A 84 13.12 -9.39 5.77
N LYS A 85 11.84 -9.44 5.38
CA LYS A 85 11.11 -10.71 5.20
C LYS A 85 11.55 -11.46 3.94
N LEU A 86 11.84 -10.74 2.86
CA LEU A 86 12.36 -11.30 1.61
C LEU A 86 13.72 -11.95 1.85
N GLU A 87 14.63 -11.28 2.55
CA GLU A 87 15.97 -11.83 2.87
C GLU A 87 15.89 -13.10 3.71
N LYS A 88 14.89 -13.19 4.60
CA LYS A 88 14.65 -14.36 5.45
C LYS A 88 13.90 -15.49 4.72
N GLY A 89 13.49 -15.30 3.46
CA GLY A 89 12.68 -16.26 2.72
C GLY A 89 11.28 -16.48 3.28
N LYS A 90 10.75 -15.52 4.06
CA LYS A 90 9.49 -15.65 4.82
C LYS A 90 8.29 -14.94 4.19
N VAL A 91 8.34 -14.63 2.89
CA VAL A 91 7.26 -13.93 2.22
C VAL A 91 6.28 -14.94 1.62
N GLY A 92 5.17 -15.17 2.32
CA GLY A 92 4.05 -15.98 1.85
C GLY A 92 2.91 -15.18 1.21
N PHE A 93 3.05 -13.86 1.08
CA PHE A 93 2.01 -12.96 0.59
C PHE A 93 2.52 -12.10 -0.57
N LYS A 94 1.62 -11.75 -1.49
CA LYS A 94 1.90 -10.81 -2.58
C LYS A 94 2.25 -9.43 -2.02
N PHE A 95 3.15 -8.68 -2.66
CA PHE A 95 3.51 -7.32 -2.23
C PHE A 95 2.32 -6.38 -2.09
N SER A 96 1.37 -6.41 -3.02
CA SER A 96 0.16 -5.59 -2.95
C SER A 96 -0.65 -5.86 -1.68
N THR A 97 -0.83 -7.13 -1.32
CA THR A 97 -1.52 -7.54 -0.08
C THR A 97 -0.77 -7.09 1.17
N TYR A 98 0.55 -7.17 1.14
CA TYR A 98 1.37 -6.70 2.25
C TYR A 98 1.24 -5.17 2.43
N PHE A 99 1.32 -4.41 1.34
CA PHE A 99 1.26 -2.95 1.38
C PHE A 99 -0.14 -2.38 1.59
N GLU A 100 -1.19 -3.12 1.25
CA GLU A 100 -2.56 -2.73 1.58
C GLU A 100 -2.72 -2.41 3.08
N TRP A 101 -2.15 -3.24 3.95
CA TRP A 101 -2.22 -3.00 5.40
C TRP A 101 -1.58 -1.66 5.79
N PHE A 102 -0.40 -1.35 5.24
CA PHE A 102 0.31 -0.09 5.49
C PHE A 102 -0.44 1.12 4.92
N ILE A 103 -1.06 0.99 3.74
CA ILE A 103 -1.85 2.06 3.13
C ILE A 103 -3.05 2.40 4.01
N ARG A 104 -3.78 1.37 4.46
CA ARG A 104 -4.96 1.55 5.32
C ARG A 104 -4.59 2.11 6.69
N GLN A 105 -3.48 1.64 7.27
CA GLN A 105 -2.96 2.17 8.53
C GLN A 105 -2.52 3.63 8.39
N GLY A 106 -1.88 3.97 7.25
CA GLY A 106 -1.48 5.34 6.94
C GLY A 106 -2.64 6.31 6.90
N PHE A 107 -3.78 5.93 6.33
CA PHE A 107 -5.00 6.73 6.39
C PHE A 107 -5.46 7.00 7.83
N ILE A 108 -5.57 5.95 8.65
CA ILE A 108 -6.03 6.06 10.03
C ILE A 108 -5.13 7.01 10.83
N ASP A 109 -3.82 6.84 10.72
CA ASP A 109 -2.87 7.64 11.49
C ASP A 109 -2.79 9.09 10.97
N TYR A 110 -2.90 9.30 9.66
CA TYR A 110 -2.96 10.65 9.08
C TYR A 110 -4.20 11.40 9.57
N PHE A 111 -5.38 10.76 9.57
CA PHE A 111 -6.61 11.39 10.05
C PHE A 111 -6.49 11.76 11.53
N ARG A 112 -5.94 10.87 12.36
CA ARG A 112 -5.65 11.14 13.77
C ARG A 112 -4.69 12.32 13.97
N GLN A 113 -3.59 12.37 13.22
CA GLN A 113 -2.61 13.46 13.30
C GLN A 113 -3.19 14.82 12.89
N LYS A 114 -4.15 14.81 11.97
CA LYS A 114 -4.83 16.02 11.49
C LYS A 114 -6.09 16.36 12.28
N HIS A 115 -6.41 15.60 13.33
CA HIS A 115 -7.65 15.72 14.10
C HIS A 115 -8.91 15.69 13.21
N ILE A 116 -8.89 14.83 12.19
CA ILE A 116 -10.03 14.59 11.32
C ILE A 116 -10.83 13.44 11.94
N GLU A 117 -11.99 13.79 12.51
CA GLU A 117 -12.97 12.87 13.11
C GLU A 117 -13.99 12.41 12.09
#